data_AF-A0A9E9MDC0-F1
#
_entry.id   AF-A0A9E9MDC0-F1
#
_cell.length_a   1.000
_cell.length_b   1.000
_cell.length_c   1.000
_cell.angle_alpha   90.00
_cell.angle_beta   90.00
_cell.angle_gamma   90.00
#
_symmetry.space_group_name_H-M   'P 1'
#
loop_
_entity.id
_entity.type
_entity.pdbx_description
1 polymer ?
#
loop_
_entity_poly.entity_id
_entity_poly.type
_entity_poly.pdbx_seq_one_letter_code
_entity_poly.pdbx_strand_id
1 'polypeptide(L)'
;MSEASALLDKTSIQQLPPFENLNHQNIVVIENSEQCKTIEEELRVATFLGFDSESKPTFQVGEVSTGPHLIQLATEHKAYLFHVNSSTLKFLQPILSNPKQIKVGFGLKNDKHIFHKKGIKLESCIDLAKGFSHFGFKQQMGVQKAVALLLGQYLANSKKVGTSNWARKPLTSQQISYAAADAYAALLVFLELKKRKVLPIHISEKIQTALQG
;
A
#
# COMPACT_ATOMS: atom_id res chain seq x y z
N MET A 1 7.95 -31.16 0.52
CA MET A 1 7.54 -29.75 0.44
C MET A 1 6.95 -29.40 1.80
N SER A 2 7.29 -28.26 2.42
CA SER A 2 6.72 -27.92 3.74
C SER A 2 5.21 -27.67 3.63
N GLU A 3 4.45 -27.92 4.70
CA GLU A 3 3.00 -27.66 4.75
C GLU A 3 2.67 -26.18 4.42
N ALA A 4 3.53 -25.25 4.84
CA ALA A 4 3.44 -23.83 4.50
C ALA A 4 3.57 -23.54 2.98
N SER A 5 4.26 -24.40 2.23
CA SER A 5 4.36 -24.29 0.76
C SER A 5 3.12 -24.83 0.05
N ALA A 6 2.40 -25.79 0.66
CA ALA A 6 1.15 -26.31 0.13
C ALA A 6 -0.01 -25.31 0.36
N LEU A 7 -0.04 -24.63 1.50
CA LEU A 7 -1.01 -23.58 1.84
C LEU A 7 -1.01 -22.35 0.89
N LEU A 8 0.03 -22.20 0.05
CA LEU A 8 0.23 -21.02 -0.80
C LEU A 8 -0.02 -21.27 -2.29
N ASP A 9 -0.58 -22.42 -2.65
CA ASP A 9 -1.08 -22.62 -4.00
C ASP A 9 -2.33 -21.75 -4.25
N LYS A 10 -2.52 -21.36 -5.51
CA LYS A 10 -3.56 -20.39 -5.89
C LYS A 10 -4.98 -20.89 -5.58
N THR A 11 -5.22 -22.20 -5.76
CA THR A 11 -6.53 -22.80 -5.54
C THR A 11 -6.88 -22.82 -4.06
N SER A 12 -5.95 -23.19 -3.19
CA SER A 12 -6.13 -23.17 -1.74
C SER A 12 -6.38 -21.76 -1.22
N ILE A 13 -5.62 -20.78 -1.70
CA ILE A 13 -5.79 -19.36 -1.30
C ILE A 13 -7.20 -18.85 -1.64
N GLN A 14 -7.77 -19.26 -2.77
CA GLN A 14 -9.11 -18.82 -3.19
C GLN A 14 -10.25 -19.42 -2.37
N GLN A 15 -10.01 -20.48 -1.60
CA GLN A 15 -11.01 -21.10 -0.71
C GLN A 15 -11.04 -20.47 0.69
N LEU A 16 -10.10 -19.57 1.01
CA LEU A 16 -10.10 -18.85 2.29
C LEU A 16 -11.27 -17.86 2.36
N PRO A 17 -11.74 -17.53 3.59
CA PRO A 17 -12.70 -16.45 3.78
C PRO A 17 -12.24 -15.16 3.09
N PRO A 18 -13.16 -14.38 2.49
CA PRO A 18 -12.78 -13.15 1.81
C PRO A 18 -12.10 -12.17 2.77
N PHE A 19 -11.13 -11.42 2.25
CA PHE A 19 -10.47 -10.36 3.01
C PHE A 19 -11.48 -9.33 3.49
N GLU A 20 -11.48 -9.07 4.80
CA GLU A 20 -12.35 -8.09 5.44
C GLU A 20 -11.79 -6.68 5.22
N ASN A 21 -12.21 -6.08 4.11
CA ASN A 21 -11.84 -4.71 3.79
C ASN A 21 -12.56 -3.69 4.68
N LEU A 22 -12.10 -2.44 4.64
CA LEU A 22 -12.76 -1.33 5.31
C LEU A 22 -14.17 -1.10 4.76
N ASN A 23 -15.10 -0.77 5.66
CA ASN A 23 -16.42 -0.31 5.28
C ASN A 23 -16.32 0.94 4.39
N HIS A 24 -17.22 1.08 3.42
CA HIS A 24 -17.18 2.19 2.45
C HIS A 24 -17.16 3.58 3.12
N GLN A 25 -17.82 3.74 4.27
CA GLN A 25 -17.82 4.99 5.05
C GLN A 25 -16.43 5.39 5.60
N ASN A 26 -15.52 4.42 5.71
CA ASN A 26 -14.15 4.60 6.19
C ASN A 26 -13.15 4.76 5.02
N ILE A 27 -13.63 4.81 3.77
CA ILE A 27 -12.80 5.04 2.59
C ILE A 27 -13.11 6.44 2.07
N VAL A 28 -12.10 7.30 2.09
CA VAL A 28 -12.22 8.71 1.70
C VAL A 28 -11.50 8.91 0.37
N VAL A 29 -12.21 9.43 -0.63
CA VAL A 29 -11.59 9.87 -1.90
C VAL A 29 -11.29 11.36 -1.81
N ILE A 30 -10.03 11.73 -2.05
CA ILE A 30 -9.52 13.10 -1.89
C ILE A 30 -9.07 13.63 -3.25
N GLU A 31 -9.66 14.74 -3.66
CA GLU A 31 -9.44 15.37 -4.96
C GLU A 31 -9.05 16.85 -4.87
N ASN A 32 -9.25 17.50 -3.71
CA ASN A 32 -8.99 18.93 -3.52
C ASN A 32 -8.42 19.27 -2.12
N SER A 33 -8.06 20.54 -1.94
CA SER A 33 -7.48 21.06 -0.70
C SER A 33 -8.43 21.06 0.48
N GLU A 34 -9.73 21.26 0.26
CA GLU A 34 -10.75 21.28 1.31
C GLU A 34 -10.86 19.90 1.97
N GLN A 35 -10.89 18.84 1.16
CA GLN A 35 -10.88 17.46 1.62
C GLN A 35 -9.57 17.08 2.30
N CYS A 36 -8.43 17.65 1.89
CA CYS A 36 -7.16 17.41 2.59
C CYS A 36 -7.19 17.95 4.02
N LYS A 37 -7.78 19.13 4.24
CA LYS A 37 -7.89 19.75 5.58
C LYS A 37 -8.71 18.91 6.54
N THR A 38 -9.74 18.20 6.07
CA THR A 38 -10.62 17.42 6.97
C THR A 38 -9.95 16.18 7.55
N ILE A 39 -8.84 15.72 6.97
CA ILE A 39 -8.12 14.51 7.36
C ILE A 39 -6.71 14.79 7.90
N GLU A 40 -6.31 16.06 7.94
CA GLU A 40 -4.93 16.49 8.22
C GLU A 40 -4.43 15.97 9.57
N GLU A 41 -5.19 16.21 10.64
CA GLU A 41 -4.79 15.79 11.98
C GLU A 41 -4.70 14.27 12.11
N GLU A 42 -5.64 13.53 11.52
CA GLU A 42 -5.64 12.06 11.58
C GLU A 42 -4.42 11.47 10.86
N LEU A 43 -4.08 11.98 9.67
CA LEU A 43 -2.90 11.52 8.95
C LEU A 43 -1.60 12.01 9.57
N ARG A 44 -1.56 13.20 10.20
CA ARG A 44 -0.35 13.77 10.80
C ARG A 44 0.14 12.95 12.00
N VAL A 45 -0.77 12.39 12.79
CA VAL A 45 -0.42 11.59 13.98
C VAL A 45 -0.18 10.11 13.66
N ALA A 46 -0.54 9.65 12.46
CA ALA A 46 -0.34 8.27 12.06
C ALA A 46 1.15 7.95 11.90
N THR A 47 1.67 7.05 12.75
CA THR A 47 3.06 6.58 12.70
C THR A 47 3.29 5.55 11.60
N PHE A 48 2.35 4.62 11.43
CA PHE A 48 2.40 3.59 10.39
C PHE A 48 1.27 3.82 9.41
N LEU A 49 1.62 3.84 8.13
CA LEU A 49 0.68 4.03 7.03
C LEU A 49 0.85 2.89 6.03
N GLY A 50 -0.23 2.17 5.75
CA GLY A 50 -0.31 1.36 4.55
C GLY A 50 -0.16 2.25 3.33
N PHE A 51 0.60 1.83 2.33
CA PHE A 51 0.95 2.65 1.17
C PHE A 51 0.95 1.82 -0.11
N ASP A 52 0.33 2.39 -1.14
CA ASP A 52 0.47 1.93 -2.51
C ASP A 52 0.32 3.13 -3.47
N SER A 53 0.59 2.93 -4.77
CA SER A 53 0.23 3.91 -5.80
C SER A 53 -0.19 3.26 -7.12
N GLU A 54 -1.08 3.93 -7.84
CA GLU A 54 -1.65 3.42 -9.08
C GLU A 54 -1.51 4.40 -10.24
N SER A 55 -1.33 3.86 -11.44
CA SER A 55 -1.10 4.63 -12.68
C SER A 55 -1.97 4.14 -13.82
N LYS A 56 -2.43 5.06 -14.69
CA LYS A 56 -3.02 4.64 -15.96
C LYS A 56 -2.02 3.82 -16.77
N PRO A 57 -2.46 2.81 -17.54
CA PRO A 57 -1.60 2.08 -18.46
C PRO A 57 -1.07 3.00 -19.58
N THR A 58 0.14 2.72 -20.04
CA THR A 58 0.74 3.29 -21.26
C THR A 58 0.62 2.26 -22.38
N PHE A 59 0.03 2.63 -23.52
CA PHE A 59 -0.27 1.69 -24.59
C PHE A 59 0.65 1.85 -25.81
N GLN A 60 1.31 3.00 -25.95
CA GLN A 60 2.19 3.27 -27.07
C GLN A 60 3.66 3.01 -26.69
N VAL A 61 4.40 2.36 -27.60
CA VAL A 61 5.85 2.15 -27.44
C VAL A 61 6.53 3.52 -27.40
N GLY A 62 7.24 3.81 -26.32
CA GLY A 62 7.89 5.11 -26.09
C GLY A 62 7.05 6.12 -25.28
N GLU A 63 5.78 5.81 -24.97
CA GLU A 63 4.98 6.65 -24.08
C GLU A 63 5.58 6.65 -22.67
N VAL A 64 5.88 7.85 -22.15
CA VAL A 64 6.41 8.01 -20.80
C VAL A 64 5.25 7.97 -19.80
N SER A 65 5.33 7.08 -18.82
CA SER A 65 4.37 7.05 -17.72
C SER A 65 4.39 8.37 -16.93
N THR A 66 3.23 9.01 -16.81
CA THR A 66 3.02 10.29 -16.10
C THR A 66 2.63 10.13 -14.63
N GLY A 67 2.54 8.89 -14.16
CA GLY A 67 2.04 8.52 -12.83
C GLY A 67 2.86 9.05 -11.65
N PRO A 68 2.39 8.80 -10.41
CA PRO A 68 1.17 8.08 -10.09
C PRO A 68 -0.05 8.98 -10.35
N HIS A 69 -1.20 8.37 -10.60
CA HIS A 69 -2.48 9.07 -10.77
C HIS A 69 -3.37 8.94 -9.53
N LEU A 70 -3.14 7.90 -8.73
CA LEU A 70 -3.76 7.70 -7.43
C LEU A 70 -2.66 7.31 -6.43
N ILE A 71 -2.71 7.88 -5.22
CA ILE A 71 -1.87 7.48 -4.09
C ILE A 71 -2.80 6.99 -3.00
N GLN A 72 -2.50 5.82 -2.43
CA GLN A 72 -3.28 5.24 -1.35
C GLN A 72 -2.51 5.32 -0.04
N LEU A 73 -3.18 5.78 1.01
CA LEU A 73 -2.72 5.67 2.38
C LEU A 73 -3.79 4.95 3.21
N ALA A 74 -3.37 4.11 4.15
CA ALA A 74 -4.29 3.47 5.09
C ALA A 74 -3.78 3.53 6.54
N THR A 75 -4.70 3.74 7.46
CA THR A 75 -4.54 3.50 8.90
C THR A 75 -5.28 2.22 9.28
N GLU A 76 -5.27 1.85 10.57
CA GLU A 76 -6.04 0.71 11.08
C GLU A 76 -7.57 0.88 10.91
N HIS A 77 -8.03 2.10 10.64
CA HIS A 77 -9.46 2.42 10.66
C HIS A 77 -9.98 3.07 9.39
N LYS A 78 -9.11 3.65 8.55
CA LYS A 78 -9.51 4.36 7.32
C LYS A 78 -8.51 4.18 6.18
N ALA A 79 -9.02 4.32 4.96
CA ALA A 79 -8.22 4.44 3.75
C ALA A 79 -8.48 5.77 3.07
N TYR A 80 -7.43 6.35 2.49
CA TYR A 80 -7.41 7.65 1.85
C TYR A 80 -6.89 7.49 0.43
N LEU A 81 -7.73 7.80 -0.55
CA LEU A 81 -7.45 7.65 -1.97
C LEU A 81 -7.26 9.02 -2.59
N PHE A 82 -6.01 9.43 -2.75
CA PHE A 82 -5.65 10.75 -3.26
C PHE A 82 -5.51 10.73 -4.78
N HIS A 83 -6.49 11.31 -5.48
CA HIS A 83 -6.28 11.62 -6.88
C HIS A 83 -5.17 12.66 -7.02
N VAL A 84 -4.10 12.31 -7.72
CA VAL A 84 -2.89 13.12 -7.80
C VAL A 84 -3.15 14.37 -8.63
N ASN A 85 -3.02 15.52 -7.99
CA ASN A 85 -3.00 16.84 -8.60
C ASN A 85 -2.13 17.78 -7.75
N SER A 86 -1.98 19.05 -8.16
CA SER A 86 -1.09 19.98 -7.45
C SER A 86 -1.45 20.14 -5.95
N SER A 87 -2.74 20.22 -5.61
CA SER A 87 -3.18 20.42 -4.23
C SER A 87 -2.94 19.19 -3.35
N THR A 88 -3.34 18.01 -3.82
CA THR A 88 -3.18 16.74 -3.08
C THR A 88 -1.71 16.36 -2.96
N LEU A 89 -0.90 16.61 -3.99
CA LEU A 89 0.53 16.33 -3.96
C LEU A 89 1.27 17.26 -2.99
N LYS A 90 0.91 18.55 -2.94
CA LYS A 90 1.47 19.50 -1.97
C LYS A 90 1.13 19.09 -0.53
N PHE A 91 -0.08 18.61 -0.29
CA PHE A 91 -0.50 18.09 1.01
C PHE A 91 0.26 16.81 1.40
N LEU A 92 0.45 15.88 0.45
CA LEU A 92 1.13 14.61 0.71
C LEU A 92 2.65 14.74 0.87
N GLN A 93 3.28 15.74 0.25
CA GLN A 93 4.73 15.91 0.29
C GLN A 93 5.35 15.85 1.70
N PRO A 94 4.87 16.59 2.71
CA PRO A 94 5.40 16.49 4.06
C PRO A 94 5.22 15.09 4.67
N ILE A 95 4.11 14.39 4.41
CA ILE A 95 3.83 13.03 4.94
C ILE A 95 4.76 11.99 4.27
N LEU A 96 4.87 12.03 2.94
CA LEU A 96 5.68 11.10 2.17
C LEU A 96 7.18 11.29 2.46
N SER A 97 7.60 12.52 2.74
CA SER A 97 9.00 12.85 3.08
C SER A 97 9.30 12.79 4.58
N ASN A 98 8.31 12.47 5.42
CA ASN A 98 8.51 12.39 6.86
C ASN A 98 9.22 11.07 7.23
N PRO A 99 10.43 11.12 7.84
CA PRO A 99 11.11 9.91 8.31
C PRO A 99 10.40 9.26 9.50
N LYS A 100 9.61 10.00 10.28
CA LYS A 100 8.85 9.49 11.45
C LYS A 100 7.55 8.79 11.10
N GLN A 101 7.09 8.94 9.85
CA GLN A 101 5.91 8.26 9.33
C GLN A 101 6.35 7.16 8.38
N ILE A 102 6.11 5.92 8.80
CA ILE A 102 6.60 4.72 8.14
C ILE A 102 5.54 4.27 7.14
N LYS A 103 5.92 4.18 5.87
CA LYS A 103 5.03 3.75 4.77
C LYS A 103 5.29 2.28 4.46
N VAL A 104 4.30 1.42 4.68
CA VAL A 104 4.43 -0.03 4.50
C VAL A 104 3.62 -0.48 3.27
N GLY A 105 4.23 -1.24 2.39
CA GLY A 105 3.62 -1.63 1.12
C GLY A 105 4.29 -2.84 0.49
N PHE A 106 3.86 -3.21 -0.71
CA PHE A 106 4.43 -4.31 -1.49
C PHE A 106 4.91 -3.79 -2.84
N GLY A 107 6.13 -4.13 -3.25
CA GLY A 107 6.62 -3.81 -4.59
C GLY A 107 7.05 -2.35 -4.78
N LEU A 108 7.39 -1.64 -3.70
CA LEU A 108 7.64 -0.19 -3.66
C LEU A 108 8.90 0.31 -4.41
N LYS A 109 9.56 -0.55 -5.20
CA LYS A 109 10.81 -0.20 -5.89
C LYS A 109 10.56 0.87 -6.95
N ASN A 110 9.47 0.75 -7.71
CA ASN A 110 9.15 1.68 -8.79
C ASN A 110 8.59 3.00 -8.25
N ASP A 111 7.83 2.97 -7.16
CA ASP A 111 7.28 4.14 -6.50
C ASP A 111 8.36 5.16 -6.15
N LYS A 112 9.45 4.72 -5.50
CA LYS A 112 10.56 5.62 -5.14
C LYS A 112 11.10 6.42 -6.33
N HIS A 113 11.24 5.78 -7.49
CA HIS A 113 11.69 6.45 -8.71
C HIS A 113 10.65 7.44 -9.25
N ILE A 114 9.38 7.04 -9.23
CA ILE A 114 8.26 7.87 -9.66
C ILE A 114 8.15 9.15 -8.80
N PHE A 115 8.21 9.02 -7.47
CA PHE A 115 8.15 10.16 -6.55
C PHE A 115 9.37 11.06 -6.67
N HIS A 116 10.57 10.49 -6.82
CA HIS A 116 11.79 11.27 -7.03
C HIS A 116 11.70 12.17 -8.27
N LYS A 117 11.15 11.67 -9.39
CA LYS A 117 10.90 12.48 -10.60
C LYS A 117 9.93 13.63 -10.38
N LYS A 118 9.06 13.55 -9.36
CA LYS A 118 8.15 14.63 -8.95
C LYS A 118 8.73 15.51 -7.85
N GLY A 119 10.02 15.37 -7.52
CA GLY A 119 10.68 16.16 -6.48
C GLY A 119 10.32 15.75 -5.04
N ILE A 120 9.76 14.57 -4.85
CA ILE A 120 9.37 14.05 -3.53
C ILE A 120 10.32 12.93 -3.15
N LYS A 121 11.02 13.12 -2.03
CA LYS A 121 11.85 12.08 -1.43
C LYS A 121 10.96 11.19 -0.57
N LEU A 122 10.64 10.01 -1.09
CA LEU A 122 9.81 9.05 -0.35
C LEU A 122 10.63 8.38 0.77
N GLU A 123 10.44 8.84 2.00
CA GLU A 123 11.20 8.44 3.19
C GLU A 123 10.55 7.27 3.94
N SER A 124 11.32 6.55 4.76
CA SER A 124 10.79 5.50 5.67
C SER A 124 9.84 4.46 5.07
N CYS A 125 10.04 4.10 3.79
CA CYS A 125 9.30 3.01 3.17
C CYS A 125 9.82 1.61 3.51
N ILE A 126 8.93 0.70 3.90
CA ILE A 126 9.17 -0.72 4.09
C ILE A 126 8.45 -1.48 2.98
N ASP A 127 9.22 -2.18 2.15
CA ASP A 127 8.71 -3.07 1.10
C ASP A 127 8.64 -4.50 1.65
N LEU A 128 7.44 -4.93 2.05
CA LEU A 128 7.21 -6.21 2.71
C LEU A 128 7.49 -7.40 1.79
N ALA A 129 7.41 -7.21 0.47
CA ALA A 129 7.64 -8.29 -0.50
C ALA A 129 9.05 -8.91 -0.38
N LYS A 130 10.01 -8.14 0.14
CA LYS A 130 11.40 -8.55 0.37
C LYS A 130 11.65 -9.17 1.75
N GLY A 131 10.76 -8.93 2.71
CA GLY A 131 10.92 -9.42 4.08
C GLY A 131 10.70 -10.93 4.21
N PHE A 132 9.86 -11.51 3.34
CA PHE A 132 9.48 -12.92 3.44
C PHE A 132 10.59 -13.92 3.09
N SER A 133 11.67 -13.49 2.43
CA SER A 133 12.84 -14.34 2.22
C SER A 133 13.44 -14.85 3.54
N HIS A 134 13.30 -14.08 4.62
CA HIS A 134 13.72 -14.46 5.97
C HIS A 134 12.96 -15.67 6.52
N PHE A 135 11.73 -15.93 6.04
CA PHE A 135 10.93 -17.09 6.44
C PHE A 135 11.13 -18.30 5.51
N GLY A 136 12.17 -18.29 4.68
CA GLY A 136 12.48 -19.39 3.76
C GLY A 136 11.72 -19.35 2.42
N PHE A 137 10.96 -18.28 2.14
CA PHE A 137 10.30 -18.10 0.85
C PHE A 137 11.30 -17.64 -0.21
N LYS A 138 11.56 -18.49 -1.21
CA LYS A 138 12.52 -18.21 -2.29
C LYS A 138 12.04 -17.15 -3.30
N GLN A 139 10.73 -16.94 -3.42
CA GLN A 139 10.14 -15.96 -4.33
C GLN A 139 9.64 -14.75 -3.55
N GLN A 140 9.62 -13.57 -4.19
CA GLN A 140 8.96 -12.40 -3.62
C GLN A 140 7.50 -12.70 -3.33
N MET A 141 7.06 -12.35 -2.13
CA MET A 141 5.68 -12.58 -1.70
C MET A 141 4.85 -11.35 -2.04
N GLY A 142 3.82 -11.52 -2.87
CA GLY A 142 2.81 -10.49 -3.10
C GLY A 142 1.82 -10.40 -1.94
N VAL A 143 1.13 -9.27 -1.85
CA VAL A 143 0.17 -8.96 -0.76
C VAL A 143 -0.87 -10.07 -0.56
N GLN A 144 -1.45 -10.63 -1.62
CA GLN A 144 -2.45 -11.71 -1.51
C GLN A 144 -1.92 -12.95 -0.78
N LYS A 145 -0.69 -13.38 -1.09
CA LYS A 145 -0.07 -14.54 -0.42
C LYS A 145 0.26 -14.22 1.04
N ALA A 146 0.68 -12.99 1.33
CA ALA A 146 0.96 -12.56 2.70
C ALA A 146 -0.32 -12.49 3.53
N VAL A 147 -1.42 -11.98 2.96
CA VAL A 147 -2.76 -11.97 3.59
C VAL A 147 -3.23 -13.40 3.86
N ALA A 148 -3.12 -14.31 2.88
CA ALA A 148 -3.48 -15.71 3.08
C ALA A 148 -2.66 -16.37 4.20
N LEU A 149 -1.34 -16.15 4.21
CA LEU A 149 -0.44 -16.75 5.18
C LEU A 149 -0.64 -16.23 6.61
N LEU A 150 -0.82 -14.92 6.76
CA LEU A 150 -0.80 -14.27 8.07
C LEU A 150 -2.18 -14.02 8.64
N LEU A 151 -3.15 -13.70 7.77
CA LEU A 151 -4.52 -13.34 8.16
C LEU A 151 -5.52 -14.47 7.86
N GLY A 152 -5.12 -15.51 7.12
CA GLY A 152 -6.01 -16.62 6.79
C GLY A 152 -7.16 -16.21 5.86
N GLN A 153 -6.98 -15.14 5.09
CA GLN A 153 -8.03 -14.55 4.24
C GLN A 153 -7.61 -14.50 2.78
N TYR A 154 -8.60 -14.44 1.89
CA TYR A 154 -8.42 -14.27 0.45
C TYR A 154 -8.59 -12.80 0.05
N LEU A 155 -7.47 -12.13 -0.26
CA LEU A 155 -7.50 -10.82 -0.90
C LEU A 155 -7.73 -10.99 -2.40
N ALA A 156 -8.86 -10.49 -2.92
CA ALA A 156 -9.16 -10.59 -4.34
C ALA A 156 -8.28 -9.65 -5.17
N ASN A 157 -7.43 -10.22 -6.03
CA ASN A 157 -6.59 -9.44 -6.94
C ASN A 157 -7.21 -9.40 -8.33
N SER A 158 -7.71 -8.23 -8.75
CA SER A 158 -8.24 -8.03 -10.10
C SER A 158 -7.21 -7.34 -10.99
N LYS A 159 -6.51 -8.13 -11.83
CA LYS A 159 -5.59 -7.57 -12.84
C LYS A 159 -6.27 -6.51 -13.71
N LYS A 160 -7.56 -6.71 -14.04
CA LYS A 160 -8.37 -5.76 -14.81
C LYS A 160 -8.50 -4.40 -14.09
N VAL A 161 -8.67 -4.39 -12.77
CA VAL A 161 -8.78 -3.15 -11.98
C VAL A 161 -7.41 -2.52 -11.79
N GLY A 162 -6.38 -3.29 -11.42
CA GLY A 162 -5.01 -2.79 -11.28
C GLY A 162 -4.46 -2.17 -12.58
N THR A 163 -4.83 -2.69 -13.75
CA THR A 163 -4.44 -2.11 -15.06
C THR A 163 -5.50 -1.17 -15.64
N SER A 164 -6.43 -0.64 -14.82
CA SER A 164 -7.46 0.30 -15.28
C SER A 164 -6.92 1.73 -15.42
N ASN A 165 -7.70 2.63 -16.02
CA ASN A 165 -7.32 4.04 -16.10
C ASN A 165 -7.57 4.76 -14.76
N TRP A 166 -6.54 4.79 -13.91
CA TRP A 166 -6.52 5.48 -12.61
C TRP A 166 -6.46 7.01 -12.69
N ALA A 167 -6.32 7.59 -13.89
CA ALA A 167 -6.43 9.03 -14.09
C ALA A 167 -7.89 9.50 -14.22
N ARG A 168 -8.83 8.56 -14.43
CA ARG A 168 -10.22 8.89 -14.71
C ARG A 168 -10.97 9.26 -13.43
N LYS A 169 -11.66 10.41 -13.48
CA LYS A 169 -12.60 10.84 -12.45
C LYS A 169 -14.05 10.69 -12.93
N PRO A 170 -14.99 10.29 -12.05
CA PRO A 170 -14.75 9.75 -10.71
C PRO A 170 -14.17 8.32 -10.75
N LEU A 171 -13.57 7.87 -9.63
CA LEU A 171 -13.23 6.44 -9.46
C LEU A 171 -14.52 5.61 -9.41
N THR A 172 -14.46 4.40 -9.97
CA THR A 172 -15.54 3.41 -9.82
C THR A 172 -15.52 2.77 -8.42
N SER A 173 -16.65 2.23 -7.96
CA SER A 173 -16.71 1.50 -6.68
C SER A 173 -15.72 0.32 -6.62
N GLN A 174 -15.46 -0.32 -7.75
CA GLN A 174 -14.46 -1.39 -7.85
C GLN A 174 -13.04 -0.86 -7.64
N GLN A 175 -12.69 0.27 -8.26
CA GLN A 175 -11.40 0.94 -8.06
C GLN A 175 -11.22 1.41 -6.61
N ILE A 176 -12.27 1.97 -6.00
CA ILE A 176 -12.25 2.44 -4.60
C ILE A 176 -11.99 1.26 -3.66
N SER A 177 -12.77 0.18 -3.77
CA SER A 177 -12.59 -1.00 -2.92
C SER A 177 -11.22 -1.65 -3.09
N TYR A 178 -10.78 -1.81 -4.35
CA TYR A 178 -9.46 -2.37 -4.68
C TYR A 178 -8.31 -1.54 -4.09
N ALA A 179 -8.28 -0.24 -4.37
CA ALA A 179 -7.21 0.65 -3.94
C ALA A 179 -7.14 0.78 -2.41
N ALA A 180 -8.30 0.80 -1.73
CA ALA A 180 -8.34 0.76 -0.27
C ALA A 180 -7.80 -0.55 0.28
N ALA A 181 -8.16 -1.69 -0.34
CA ALA A 181 -7.72 -3.01 0.11
C ALA A 181 -6.21 -3.17 0.01
N ASP A 182 -5.57 -2.69 -1.06
CA ASP A 182 -4.12 -2.87 -1.26
C ASP A 182 -3.29 -2.16 -0.19
N ALA A 183 -3.59 -0.89 0.10
CA ALA A 183 -2.91 -0.15 1.17
C ALA A 183 -3.26 -0.71 2.56
N TYR A 184 -4.53 -1.03 2.82
CA TYR A 184 -4.98 -1.52 4.13
C TYR A 184 -4.42 -2.90 4.45
N ALA A 185 -4.47 -3.84 3.49
CA ALA A 185 -3.89 -5.17 3.64
C ALA A 185 -2.38 -5.12 3.90
N ALA A 186 -1.65 -4.20 3.24
CA ALA A 186 -0.24 -4.01 3.52
C ALA A 186 0.03 -3.60 4.97
N LEU A 187 -0.79 -2.68 5.51
CA LEU A 187 -0.69 -2.29 6.91
C LEU A 187 -0.99 -3.46 7.85
N LEU A 188 -2.09 -4.18 7.64
CA LEU A 188 -2.48 -5.30 8.51
C LEU A 188 -1.43 -6.41 8.53
N VAL A 189 -0.86 -6.75 7.36
CA VAL A 189 0.26 -7.71 7.28
C VAL A 189 1.45 -7.24 8.10
N PHE A 190 1.83 -5.96 7.96
CA PHE A 190 2.93 -5.40 8.74
C PHE A 190 2.67 -5.46 10.25
N LEU A 191 1.46 -5.05 10.68
CA LEU A 191 1.07 -5.08 12.09
C LEU A 191 1.07 -6.49 12.66
N GLU A 192 0.63 -7.49 11.88
CA GLU A 192 0.64 -8.89 12.30
C GLU A 192 2.07 -9.42 12.44
N LEU A 193 2.97 -9.12 11.50
CA LEU A 193 4.39 -9.46 11.62
C LEU A 193 5.04 -8.80 12.85
N LYS A 194 4.70 -7.53 13.11
CA LYS A 194 5.16 -6.78 14.29
C LYS A 194 4.65 -7.41 15.59
N LYS A 195 3.35 -7.73 15.66
CA LYS A 195 2.70 -8.37 16.81
C LYS A 195 3.32 -9.74 17.13
N ARG A 196 3.62 -10.53 16.10
CA ARG A 196 4.31 -11.83 16.24
C ARG A 196 5.80 -11.70 16.55
N LYS A 197 6.37 -10.49 16.52
CA LYS A 197 7.81 -10.19 16.71
C LYS A 197 8.71 -10.94 15.72
N VAL A 198 8.24 -11.06 14.47
CA VAL A 198 8.96 -11.79 13.41
C VAL A 198 9.43 -10.87 12.28
N LEU A 199 9.39 -9.56 12.48
CA LEU A 199 9.94 -8.62 11.49
C LEU A 199 11.44 -8.89 11.28
N PRO A 200 11.92 -8.97 10.02
CA PRO A 200 13.34 -9.07 9.72
C PRO A 200 14.14 -7.96 10.42
N ILE A 201 15.36 -8.29 10.86
CA ILE A 201 16.21 -7.38 11.65
C ILE A 201 16.34 -5.98 11.01
N HIS A 202 16.66 -5.93 9.72
CA HIS A 202 16.78 -4.66 8.99
C HIS A 202 15.50 -3.82 8.93
N ILE A 203 14.31 -4.45 9.01
CA ILE A 203 13.03 -3.74 9.11
C ILE A 203 12.87 -3.18 10.53
N SER A 204 13.16 -4.00 11.54
CA SER A 204 13.10 -3.59 12.95
C SER A 204 14.03 -2.42 13.26
N GLU A 205 15.27 -2.46 12.78
CA GLU A 205 16.24 -1.36 12.89
C GLU A 205 15.74 -0.09 12.22
N LYS A 206 15.17 -0.20 11.01
CA LYS A 206 14.61 0.95 10.30
C LYS A 206 13.47 1.61 11.06
N ILE A 207 12.60 0.82 11.70
CA ILE A 207 11.53 1.34 12.55
C ILE A 207 12.13 2.05 13.77
N GLN A 208 13.11 1.45 14.44
CA GLN A 208 13.75 2.08 15.61
C GLN A 208 14.38 3.42 15.24
N THR A 209 15.15 3.49 14.16
CA THR A 209 15.76 4.74 13.66
C THR A 209 14.69 5.80 13.37
N ALA A 210 13.59 5.41 12.72
CA ALA A 210 12.50 6.33 12.39
C ALA A 210 11.76 6.86 13.63
N LEU A 211 11.71 6.10 14.73
CA LEU A 211 11.01 6.49 15.96
C LEU A 211 11.90 7.23 16.97
N GLN A 212 13.23 7.10 16.87
CA GLN A 212 14.18 7.70 17.81
C GLN A 212 14.73 9.06 17.38
N GLY A 213 14.75 9.38 16.08
CA GLY A 213 15.19 10.69 15.56
C GLY A 213 14.01 11.53 15.13
#